data_AF-A0A930EUE0-F1
#
_entry.id   AF-A0A930EUE0-F1
#
_cell.length_a   1.000
_cell.length_b   1.000
_cell.length_c   1.000
_cell.angle_alpha   90.00
_cell.angle_beta   90.00
_cell.angle_gamma   90.00
#
_symmetry.space_group_name_H-M   'P 1'
#
loop_
_entity.id
_entity.type
_entity.pdbx_description
1 polymer ?
#
loop_
_entity_poly.entity_id
_entity_poly.type
_entity_poly.pdbx_seq_one_letter_code
_entity_poly.pdbx_strand_id
1 'polypeptide(L)'
;MGAPRAQGPRRIIAVSGGIGSGKSSVTRVFASRGAVTADADAIARQILEPGEPTLSEVARAFGDDLLREDGSLDRALLASRVFGGEGADERVARLNAITHPVIEARAWSILRGAPEGSLAVYDIPLLIEGDHADRFDAVVIVDAPVEERVKRLEGRGVAPEDARARIRAQA
;
A
#
# COMPACT_ATOMS: atom_id res chain seq x y z
N MET A 1 0.54 -17.27 -20.92
CA MET A 1 1.33 -17.71 -19.74
C MET A 1 2.75 -17.22 -19.97
N GLY A 2 3.25 -16.29 -19.14
CA GLY A 2 4.63 -15.80 -19.26
C GLY A 2 5.65 -16.92 -19.02
N ALA A 3 6.77 -16.86 -19.73
CA ALA A 3 7.87 -17.81 -19.57
C ALA A 3 8.40 -17.77 -18.12
N PRO A 4 8.77 -18.93 -17.53
CA PRO A 4 9.33 -18.96 -16.18
C PRO A 4 10.64 -18.14 -16.12
N ARG A 5 10.79 -17.36 -15.05
CA ARG A 5 12.03 -16.61 -14.77
C ARG A 5 13.14 -17.60 -14.43
N ALA A 6 14.32 -17.43 -15.03
CA ALA A 6 15.46 -18.33 -14.86
C ALA A 6 16.09 -18.31 -13.45
N GLN A 7 15.81 -17.26 -12.65
CA GLN A 7 16.18 -17.10 -11.25
C GLN A 7 15.11 -16.25 -10.53
N GLY A 8 14.84 -16.52 -9.25
CA GLY A 8 13.82 -15.83 -8.46
C GLY A 8 12.42 -16.47 -8.53
N PRO A 9 11.35 -15.77 -8.13
CA PRO A 9 10.02 -16.36 -8.06
C PRO A 9 9.54 -16.82 -9.44
N ARG A 10 8.77 -17.91 -9.46
CA ARG A 10 8.14 -18.43 -10.67
C ARG A 10 7.12 -17.45 -11.25
N ARG A 11 6.40 -16.75 -10.37
CA ARG A 11 5.44 -15.70 -10.73
C ARG A 11 5.44 -14.60 -9.68
N ILE A 12 5.24 -13.38 -10.15
CA ILE A 12 4.97 -12.21 -9.34
C ILE A 12 3.58 -11.70 -9.73
N ILE A 13 2.64 -11.73 -8.79
CA ILE A 13 1.27 -11.27 -9.02
C ILE A 13 0.99 -10.03 -8.19
N ALA A 14 0.11 -9.16 -8.70
CA ALA A 14 -0.50 -8.12 -7.89
C ALA A 14 -1.81 -8.64 -7.30
N VAL A 15 -2.07 -8.31 -6.03
CA VAL A 15 -3.37 -8.46 -5.40
C VAL A 15 -3.86 -7.08 -5.02
N SER A 16 -5.03 -6.71 -5.54
CA SER A 16 -5.68 -5.42 -5.32
C SER A 16 -7.14 -5.62 -4.97
N GLY A 17 -7.80 -4.59 -4.48
CA GLY A 17 -9.21 -4.65 -4.09
C GLY A 17 -9.57 -3.54 -3.11
N GLY A 18 -10.75 -2.96 -3.31
CA GLY A 18 -11.21 -1.82 -2.51
C GLY A 18 -11.35 -2.15 -1.02
N ILE A 19 -11.47 -1.10 -0.21
CA ILE A 19 -11.61 -1.19 1.25
C ILE A 19 -12.78 -2.12 1.63
N GLY A 20 -12.53 -3.03 2.57
CA GLY A 20 -13.53 -4.01 3.03
C GLY A 20 -13.71 -5.24 2.12
N SER A 21 -13.04 -5.32 0.96
CA SER A 21 -13.16 -6.46 0.02
C SER A 21 -12.71 -7.81 0.58
N GLY A 22 -11.76 -7.81 1.52
CA GLY A 22 -11.14 -9.03 2.03
C GLY A 22 -9.76 -9.32 1.42
N LYS A 23 -9.16 -8.35 0.73
CA LYS A 23 -7.79 -8.40 0.18
C LYS A 23 -6.76 -9.03 1.13
N SER A 24 -6.72 -8.56 2.39
CA SER A 24 -5.79 -9.06 3.40
C SER A 24 -6.03 -10.53 3.78
N SER A 25 -7.26 -11.04 3.68
CA SER A 25 -7.55 -12.47 3.87
C SER A 25 -6.96 -13.30 2.73
N VAL A 26 -7.07 -12.81 1.49
CA VAL A 26 -6.51 -13.48 0.31
C VAL A 26 -4.97 -13.52 0.39
N THR A 27 -4.33 -12.41 0.74
CA THR A 27 -2.86 -12.36 0.83
C THR A 27 -2.33 -13.21 1.97
N ARG A 28 -3.04 -13.31 3.09
CA ARG A 28 -2.74 -14.29 4.16
C ARG A 28 -2.82 -15.74 3.71
N VAL A 29 -3.80 -16.10 2.88
CA VAL A 29 -3.91 -17.46 2.32
C VAL A 29 -2.75 -17.77 1.37
N PHE A 30 -2.30 -16.80 0.58
CA PHE A 30 -1.09 -16.97 -0.23
C PHE A 30 0.15 -17.15 0.66
N ALA A 31 0.33 -16.30 1.67
CA ALA A 31 1.44 -16.38 2.60
C ALA A 31 1.48 -17.73 3.34
N SER A 32 0.33 -18.23 3.81
CA SER A 32 0.25 -19.54 4.50
C SER A 32 0.58 -20.73 3.59
N ARG A 33 0.63 -20.53 2.28
CA ARG A 33 1.05 -21.53 1.28
C ARG A 33 2.48 -21.30 0.78
N GLY A 34 3.26 -20.47 1.46
CA GLY A 34 4.65 -20.21 1.15
C GLY A 34 4.89 -19.11 0.12
N ALA A 35 3.89 -18.28 -0.19
CA ALA A 35 4.13 -17.10 -1.01
C ALA A 35 4.87 -16.01 -0.22
N VAL A 36 5.79 -15.32 -0.88
CA VAL A 36 6.41 -14.11 -0.33
C VAL A 36 5.50 -12.93 -0.62
N THR A 37 5.13 -12.17 0.41
CA THR A 37 4.23 -11.02 0.27
C THR A 37 4.97 -9.70 0.48
N ALA A 38 4.86 -8.77 -0.45
CA ALA A 38 5.20 -7.37 -0.24
C ALA A 38 3.89 -6.59 -0.01
N ASP A 39 3.71 -6.01 1.17
CA ASP A 39 2.53 -5.20 1.53
C ASP A 39 2.88 -3.71 1.40
N ALA A 40 2.26 -3.02 0.44
CA ALA A 40 2.51 -1.60 0.19
C ALA A 40 2.19 -0.73 1.41
N ASP A 41 1.12 -1.03 2.15
CA ASP A 41 0.72 -0.26 3.33
C ASP A 41 1.70 -0.49 4.48
N ALA A 42 2.18 -1.72 4.66
CA ALA A 42 3.21 -2.03 5.65
C ALA A 42 4.53 -1.31 5.32
N ILE A 43 4.96 -1.37 4.06
CA ILE A 43 6.17 -0.70 3.58
C ILE A 43 6.04 0.82 3.76
N ALA A 44 4.92 1.42 3.39
CA ALA A 44 4.66 2.86 3.55
C ALA A 44 4.77 3.32 5.02
N ARG A 45 4.38 2.46 5.97
CA ARG A 45 4.57 2.74 7.40
C ARG A 45 6.04 2.66 7.80
N GLN A 46 6.74 1.61 7.35
CA GLN A 46 8.13 1.32 7.68
C GLN A 46 9.10 2.38 7.17
N ILE A 47 8.94 2.87 5.93
CA ILE A 47 9.83 3.89 5.37
C ILE A 47 9.74 5.24 6.10
N LEU A 48 8.78 5.41 6.99
CA LEU A 48 8.58 6.60 7.84
C LEU A 48 8.88 6.31 9.32
N GLU A 49 9.55 5.21 9.64
CA GLU A 49 10.03 4.90 10.99
C GLU A 49 11.31 5.70 11.33
N PRO A 50 11.61 5.92 12.62
CA PRO A 50 12.84 6.60 13.04
C PRO A 50 14.09 5.99 12.40
N GLY A 51 14.98 6.85 11.89
CA GLY A 51 16.23 6.45 11.24
C GLY A 51 16.12 6.19 9.73
N GLU A 52 14.90 6.15 9.16
CA GLU A 52 14.73 6.04 7.71
C GLU A 52 15.04 7.38 7.02
N PRO A 53 15.79 7.37 5.90
CA PRO A 53 16.06 8.59 5.12
C PRO A 53 14.79 9.28 4.64
N THR A 54 13.77 8.50 4.25
CA THR A 54 12.49 9.04 3.74
C THR A 54 11.76 9.85 4.80
N LEU A 55 11.85 9.48 6.07
CA LEU A 55 11.26 10.27 7.17
C LEU A 55 11.88 11.66 7.23
N SER A 56 13.21 11.75 7.10
CA SER A 56 13.93 13.03 7.11
C SER A 56 13.59 13.89 5.90
N GLU A 57 13.38 13.28 4.74
CA GLU A 57 12.94 14.00 3.53
C GLU A 57 11.51 14.54 3.67
N VAL A 58 10.60 13.76 4.25
CA VAL A 58 9.24 14.19 4.55
C VAL A 58 9.25 15.34 5.56
N ALA A 59 10.02 15.25 6.65
CA ALA A 59 10.15 16.33 7.63
C ALA A 59 10.66 17.62 6.96
N ARG A 60 11.71 17.54 6.15
CA ARG A 60 12.22 18.70 5.39
C ARG A 60 11.20 19.31 4.43
N ALA A 61 10.33 18.48 3.86
CA ALA A 61 9.33 18.93 2.89
C ALA A 61 8.10 19.57 3.56
N PHE A 62 7.73 19.11 4.75
CA PHE A 62 6.46 19.44 5.39
C PHE A 62 6.58 20.06 6.80
N GLY A 63 7.80 20.26 7.31
CA GLY A 63 8.13 20.88 8.59
C GLY A 63 8.82 19.92 9.57
N ASP A 64 9.91 20.36 10.20
CA ASP A 64 10.70 19.54 11.11
C ASP A 64 9.96 19.21 12.43
N ASP A 65 8.94 20.00 12.77
CA ASP A 65 8.04 19.74 13.91
C ASP A 65 7.10 18.54 13.68
N LEU A 66 7.21 17.86 12.53
CA LEU A 66 6.65 16.53 12.31
C LEU A 66 7.36 15.45 13.12
N LEU A 67 8.59 15.68 13.58
CA LEU A 67 9.33 14.72 14.38
C LEU A 67 9.05 14.97 15.87
N ARG A 68 8.62 13.92 16.56
CA ARG A 68 8.51 13.92 18.01
C ARG A 68 9.91 13.90 18.66
N GLU A 69 9.95 14.11 19.97
CA GLU A 69 11.19 14.08 20.76
C GLU A 69 11.95 12.74 20.63
N ASP A 70 11.23 11.63 20.41
CA ASP A 70 11.80 10.30 20.18
C ASP A 70 12.21 10.03 18.72
N GLY A 71 12.08 11.03 17.84
CA GLY A 71 12.36 10.95 16.41
C GLY A 71 11.25 10.28 15.58
N SER A 72 10.12 9.89 16.20
CA SER A 72 8.99 9.30 15.49
C SER A 72 8.15 10.34 14.76
N LEU A 73 7.51 9.93 13.66
CA LEU A 73 6.62 10.78 12.89
C LEU A 73 5.31 11.07 13.62
N ASP A 74 4.94 12.35 13.70
CA ASP A 74 3.58 12.76 13.98
C ASP A 74 2.66 12.57 12.78
N ARG A 75 2.07 11.37 12.69
CA ARG A 75 1.17 10.99 11.61
C ARG A 75 -0.10 11.84 11.56
N ALA A 76 -0.60 12.32 12.71
CA ALA A 76 -1.80 13.13 12.74
C ALA A 76 -1.52 14.55 12.21
N LEU A 77 -0.38 15.12 12.59
CA LEU A 77 0.09 16.40 12.06
C LEU A 77 0.42 16.32 10.58
N LEU A 78 1.10 15.24 10.14
CA LEU A 78 1.34 15.03 8.71
C LEU A 78 0.02 14.93 7.94
N ALA A 79 -0.94 14.15 8.44
CA ALA A 79 -2.24 14.01 7.79
C ALA A 79 -3.00 15.34 7.70
N SER A 80 -3.02 16.14 8.78
CA SER A 80 -3.69 17.45 8.76
C SER A 80 -3.03 18.41 7.77
N ARG A 81 -1.70 18.39 7.66
CA ARG A 81 -0.95 19.20 6.69
C ARG A 81 -1.19 18.75 5.26
N VAL A 82 -1.16 17.46 5.00
CA VAL A 82 -1.22 16.93 3.64
C VAL A 82 -2.64 16.99 3.10
N PHE A 83 -3.64 16.63 3.90
CA PHE A 83 -5.03 16.48 3.44
C PHE A 83 -5.95 17.65 3.82
N GLY A 84 -5.50 18.61 4.64
CA GLY A 84 -6.32 19.73 5.09
C GLY A 84 -6.12 21.00 4.26
N GLY A 85 -7.21 21.73 3.99
CA GLY A 85 -7.19 23.09 3.43
C GLY A 85 -6.93 23.19 1.92
N GLU A 86 -6.82 24.43 1.43
CA GLU A 86 -6.50 24.70 0.02
C GLU A 86 -5.10 24.18 -0.35
N GLY A 87 -4.95 23.63 -1.56
CA GLY A 87 -3.69 23.05 -2.05
C GLY A 87 -3.38 21.65 -1.52
N ALA A 88 -4.36 20.93 -0.95
CA ALA A 88 -4.15 19.55 -0.48
C ALA A 88 -3.62 18.63 -1.60
N ASP A 89 -4.14 18.76 -2.82
CA ASP A 89 -3.72 17.94 -3.96
C ASP A 89 -2.22 18.08 -4.28
N GLU A 90 -1.69 19.30 -4.21
CA GLU A 90 -0.25 19.55 -4.42
C GLU A 90 0.60 18.92 -3.32
N ARG A 91 0.13 19.01 -2.06
CA ARG A 91 0.82 18.41 -0.91
C ARG A 91 0.77 16.88 -0.96
N VAL A 92 -0.36 16.29 -1.38
CA VAL A 92 -0.50 14.86 -1.64
C VAL A 92 0.47 14.44 -2.75
N ALA A 93 0.48 15.15 -3.88
CA ALA A 93 1.40 14.86 -4.98
C ALA A 93 2.87 14.92 -4.53
N ARG A 94 3.23 15.92 -3.71
CA ARG A 94 4.58 16.06 -3.15
C ARG A 94 4.94 14.91 -2.20
N LEU A 95 4.03 14.50 -1.31
CA LEU A 95 4.26 13.35 -0.43
C LEU A 95 4.44 12.06 -1.23
N ASN A 96 3.58 11.86 -2.24
CA ASN A 96 3.64 10.69 -3.11
C ASN A 96 4.94 10.66 -3.92
N ALA A 97 5.42 11.81 -4.41
CA ALA A 97 6.69 11.90 -5.14
C ALA A 97 7.90 11.49 -4.27
N ILE A 98 7.86 11.76 -2.96
CA ILE A 98 8.90 11.34 -2.01
C ILE A 98 8.77 9.84 -1.69
N THR A 99 7.55 9.37 -1.42
CA THR A 99 7.33 8.05 -0.83
C THR A 99 7.21 6.92 -1.85
N HIS A 100 6.55 7.14 -2.99
CA HIS A 100 6.26 6.09 -3.97
C HIS A 100 7.52 5.41 -4.53
N PRO A 101 8.58 6.13 -4.94
CA PRO A 101 9.79 5.46 -5.45
C PRO A 101 10.44 4.53 -4.42
N VAL A 102 10.44 4.93 -3.13
CA VAL A 102 11.01 4.12 -2.05
C VAL A 102 10.16 2.89 -1.77
N ILE A 103 8.82 3.04 -1.77
CA ILE A 103 7.88 1.93 -1.60
C ILE A 103 8.06 0.92 -2.74
N GLU A 104 8.09 1.38 -3.99
CA GLU A 104 8.28 0.51 -5.15
C GLU A 104 9.62 -0.22 -5.08
N ALA A 105 10.71 0.47 -4.78
CA ALA A 105 12.03 -0.15 -4.70
C ALA A 105 12.08 -1.24 -3.61
N ARG A 106 11.55 -0.96 -2.41
CA ARG A 106 11.52 -1.93 -1.31
C ARG A 106 10.61 -3.13 -1.63
N ALA A 107 9.44 -2.88 -2.22
CA ALA A 107 8.54 -3.94 -2.67
C ALA A 107 9.21 -4.84 -3.72
N TRP A 108 9.80 -4.26 -4.78
CA TRP A 108 10.47 -5.05 -5.81
C TRP A 108 11.68 -5.82 -5.29
N SER A 109 12.42 -5.27 -4.31
CA SER A 109 13.48 -5.99 -3.64
C SER A 109 12.95 -7.24 -2.92
N ILE A 110 11.85 -7.12 -2.17
CA ILE A 110 11.19 -8.24 -1.48
C ILE A 110 10.72 -9.29 -2.49
N LEU A 111 10.01 -8.86 -3.53
CA LEU A 111 9.41 -9.75 -4.52
C LEU A 111 10.48 -10.50 -5.33
N ARG A 112 11.55 -9.82 -5.77
CA ARG A 112 12.64 -10.46 -6.52
C ARG A 112 13.52 -11.35 -5.66
N GLY A 113 13.61 -11.06 -4.36
CA GLY A 113 14.31 -11.90 -3.38
C GLY A 113 13.53 -13.15 -2.96
N ALA A 114 12.31 -13.35 -3.48
CA ALA A 114 11.53 -14.55 -3.18
C ALA A 114 12.25 -15.83 -3.68
N PRO A 115 12.15 -16.96 -2.94
CA PRO A 115 12.81 -18.21 -3.30
C PRO A 115 12.49 -18.68 -4.72
N GLU A 116 13.45 -19.36 -5.33
CA GLU A 116 13.26 -19.90 -6.68
C GLU A 116 12.03 -20.82 -6.74
N GLY A 117 11.25 -20.69 -7.81
CA GLY A 117 10.05 -21.50 -8.01
C GLY A 117 8.82 -21.06 -7.19
N SER A 118 8.96 -20.10 -6.26
CA SER A 118 7.89 -19.65 -5.38
C SER A 118 6.94 -18.63 -6.05
N LEU A 119 5.84 -18.32 -5.37
CA LEU A 119 4.94 -17.22 -5.73
C LEU A 119 5.33 -15.98 -4.93
N ALA A 120 5.51 -14.85 -5.59
CA ALA A 120 5.58 -13.55 -4.93
C ALA A 120 4.28 -12.76 -5.17
N VAL A 121 3.79 -12.11 -4.14
CA VAL A 121 2.50 -11.38 -4.14
C VAL A 121 2.76 -9.95 -3.71
N TYR A 122 2.46 -9.01 -4.58
CA TYR A 122 2.44 -7.60 -4.23
C TYR A 122 1.01 -7.21 -3.83
N ASP A 123 0.80 -6.94 -2.55
CA ASP A 123 -0.47 -6.44 -2.01
C ASP A 123 -0.54 -4.91 -2.14
N ILE A 124 -1.35 -4.42 -3.08
CA ILE A 124 -1.48 -3.00 -3.44
C ILE A 124 -2.94 -2.54 -3.21
N PRO A 125 -3.21 -1.47 -2.42
CA PRO A 125 -4.57 -1.03 -2.11
C PRO A 125 -5.43 -0.66 -3.32
N LEU A 126 -4.86 0.08 -4.28
CA LEU A 126 -5.52 0.45 -5.52
C LEU A 126 -4.52 0.35 -6.66
N LEU A 127 -4.74 -0.64 -7.52
CA LEU A 127 -4.05 -0.79 -8.80
C LEU A 127 -4.91 -0.11 -9.88
N ILE A 128 -5.02 1.22 -9.86
CA ILE A 128 -5.77 1.95 -10.90
C ILE A 128 -4.93 3.13 -11.39
N GLU A 129 -4.72 3.12 -12.71
CA GLU A 129 -4.05 4.08 -13.61
C GLU A 129 -2.52 4.23 -13.56
N GLY A 130 -1.89 3.74 -14.64
CA GLY A 130 -0.47 3.89 -14.99
C GLY A 130 0.25 2.53 -15.07
N ASP A 131 0.63 2.08 -16.28
CA ASP A 131 1.68 1.10 -16.68
C ASP A 131 2.11 -0.07 -15.74
N HIS A 132 1.30 -0.48 -14.76
CA HIS A 132 1.75 -1.39 -13.70
C HIS A 132 1.30 -2.82 -13.92
N ALA A 133 0.20 -3.07 -14.65
CA ALA A 133 -0.30 -4.42 -14.89
C ALA A 133 0.72 -5.29 -15.62
N ASP A 134 1.43 -4.73 -16.60
CA ASP A 134 2.44 -5.43 -17.41
C ASP A 134 3.68 -5.84 -16.62
N ARG A 135 3.89 -5.29 -15.42
CA ARG A 135 4.99 -5.66 -14.53
C ARG A 135 4.71 -6.98 -13.79
N PHE A 136 3.46 -7.43 -13.77
CA PHE A 136 3.01 -8.63 -13.07
C PHE A 136 2.64 -9.74 -14.05
N ASP A 137 2.86 -10.98 -13.63
CA ASP A 137 2.44 -12.16 -14.40
C ASP A 137 0.91 -12.34 -14.37
N ALA A 138 0.25 -11.80 -13.34
CA ALA A 138 -1.19 -11.71 -13.23
C ALA A 138 -1.60 -10.62 -12.21
N VAL A 139 -2.82 -10.12 -12.35
CA VAL A 139 -3.47 -9.25 -11.39
C VAL A 139 -4.70 -9.97 -10.83
N VAL A 140 -4.82 -9.98 -9.50
CA VAL A 140 -5.97 -10.53 -8.77
C VAL A 140 -6.72 -9.38 -8.13
N ILE A 141 -7.96 -9.16 -8.56
CA ILE A 141 -8.86 -8.20 -7.93
C ILE A 141 -9.78 -8.93 -6.96
N VAL A 142 -9.69 -8.58 -5.69
CA VAL A 142 -10.56 -9.08 -4.63
C VAL A 142 -11.75 -8.13 -4.52
N ASP A 143 -12.95 -8.66 -4.71
CA ASP A 143 -14.19 -7.91 -4.64
C ASP A 143 -15.19 -8.57 -3.68
N ALA A 144 -16.12 -7.75 -3.18
CA ALA A 144 -17.24 -8.18 -2.37
C ALA A 144 -18.41 -7.19 -2.54
N PRO A 145 -19.67 -7.62 -2.39
CA PRO A 145 -20.82 -6.73 -2.42
C PRO A 145 -20.64 -5.54 -1.47
N VAL A 146 -21.05 -4.34 -1.91
CA VAL A 146 -20.88 -3.09 -1.14
C VAL A 146 -21.40 -3.22 0.28
N GLU A 147 -22.57 -3.80 0.47
CA GLU A 147 -23.17 -3.97 1.80
C GLU A 147 -22.35 -4.89 2.71
N GLU A 148 -21.69 -5.91 2.17
CA GLU A 148 -20.78 -6.77 2.94
C GLU A 148 -19.49 -6.02 3.31
N ARG A 149 -18.98 -5.16 2.41
CA ARG A 149 -17.83 -4.29 2.69
C ARG A 149 -18.16 -3.28 3.78
N VAL A 150 -19.36 -2.68 3.74
CA VAL A 150 -19.87 -1.77 4.77
C VAL A 150 -19.96 -2.47 6.13
N LYS A 151 -20.64 -3.62 6.22
CA LYS A 151 -20.71 -4.41 7.47
C LYS A 151 -19.34 -4.72 8.07
N ARG A 152 -18.36 -5.09 7.23
CA ARG A 152 -16.98 -5.36 7.67
C ARG A 152 -16.27 -4.12 8.20
N LEU A 153 -16.58 -2.93 7.67
CA LEU A 153 -16.02 -1.66 8.11
C LEU A 153 -16.68 -1.16 9.40
N GLU A 154 -17.99 -1.35 9.52
CA GLU A 154 -18.72 -1.13 10.77
C GLU A 154 -18.15 -1.98 11.91
N GLY A 155 -17.89 -3.26 11.67
CA GLY A 155 -17.21 -4.14 12.63
C GLY A 155 -15.79 -3.71 13.00
N ARG A 156 -15.22 -2.72 12.30
CA ARG A 156 -13.91 -2.10 12.59
C ARG A 156 -14.04 -0.68 13.16
N GLY A 157 -15.25 -0.25 13.51
CA GLY A 157 -15.53 1.05 14.11
C GLY A 157 -15.69 2.20 13.12
N VAL A 158 -15.90 1.92 11.83
CA VAL A 158 -16.18 2.94 10.81
C VAL A 158 -17.69 3.09 10.66
N ALA A 159 -18.22 4.31 10.80
CA ALA A 159 -19.66 4.55 10.63
C ALA A 159 -20.14 4.15 9.22
N PRO A 160 -21.37 3.63 9.05
CA PRO A 160 -21.89 3.16 7.76
C PRO A 160 -21.78 4.20 6.62
N GLU A 161 -22.03 5.47 6.94
CA GLU A 161 -21.98 6.59 6.00
C GLU A 161 -20.55 6.88 5.55
N ASP A 162 -19.61 6.89 6.50
CA ASP A 162 -18.17 7.04 6.24
C ASP A 162 -17.62 5.85 5.45
N ALA A 163 -18.04 4.63 5.80
CA ALA A 163 -17.68 3.42 5.05
C ALA A 163 -18.12 3.53 3.57
N ARG A 164 -19.36 3.95 3.32
CA ARG A 164 -19.85 4.17 1.94
C ARG A 164 -19.12 5.31 1.23
N ALA A 165 -18.76 6.39 1.93
CA ALA A 165 -17.97 7.49 1.38
C ALA A 165 -16.58 7.00 0.93
N ARG A 166 -15.89 6.25 1.78
CA ARG A 166 -14.58 5.65 1.47
C ARG A 166 -14.65 4.64 0.33
N ILE A 167 -15.70 3.82 0.27
CA ILE A 167 -15.90 2.87 -0.83
C ILE A 167 -16.08 3.62 -2.16
N ARG A 168 -16.87 4.69 -2.19
CA ARG A 168 -17.07 5.52 -3.40
C ARG A 168 -15.81 6.26 -3.84
N ALA A 169 -14.98 6.71 -2.90
CA ALA A 169 -13.72 7.38 -3.21
C ALA A 169 -12.67 6.46 -3.88
N GLN A 170 -12.94 5.16 -3.96
CA GLN A 170 -12.08 4.13 -4.53
C GLN A 170 -12.70 3.44 -5.77
N ALA A 171 -13.92 3.84 -6.15
CA ALA A 171 -14.70 3.25 -7.24
C ALA A 171 -14.49 3.98 -8.56
#